data_AF-A0A658NL29-F1
#
_entry.id   AF-A0A658NL29-F1
#
_cell.length_a   1.000
_cell.length_b   1.000
_cell.length_c   1.000
_cell.angle_alpha   90.00
_cell.angle_beta   90.00
_cell.angle_gamma   90.00
#
_symmetry.space_group_name_H-M   'P 1'
#
loop_
_entity.id
_entity.type
_entity.pdbx_description
1 polymer ?
#
loop_
_entity_poly.entity_id
_entity_poly.type
_entity_poly.pdbx_seq_one_letter_code
_entity_poly.pdbx_strand_id
1 'polypeptide(L)' 'EAATEKVGGILAANGPDIDGMISVAYVGSSVAATLLKNIGDGRIKFVGIDDDQAVLDGIRDGYVVGTMSQNPYGQAY' A
#
# COMPACT_ATOMS: atom_id res chain seq x y z
N GLU A 1 5.27 10.82 8.76
CA GLU A 1 4.34 11.59 9.63
C GLU A 1 3.00 11.86 8.94
N ALA A 2 2.88 12.80 8.00
CA ALA A 2 1.56 13.16 7.45
C ALA A 2 0.81 12.01 6.74
N ALA A 3 1.50 11.20 5.92
CA ALA A 3 0.86 10.06 5.25
C ALA A 3 0.43 8.99 6.25
N THR A 4 1.30 8.68 7.23
CA THR A 4 1.02 7.71 8.30
C THR A 4 -0.20 8.12 9.12
N GLU A 5 -0.27 9.38 9.53
CA GLU A 5 -1.40 9.92 10.28
C GLU A 5 -2.70 9.87 9.47
N LYS A 6 -2.69 10.32 8.22
CA LYS A 6 -3.90 10.37 7.39
C LYS A 6 -4.43 8.98 7.01
N VAL A 7 -3.54 8.09 6.58
CA VAL A 7 -3.92 6.70 6.22
C VAL A 7 -4.37 5.95 7.47
N GLY A 8 -3.61 6.05 8.55
CA GLY A 8 -3.98 5.43 9.83
C GLY A 8 -5.31 5.95 10.37
N GLY A 9 -5.55 7.26 10.29
CA GLY A 9 -6.81 7.88 10.70
C GLY A 9 -8.01 7.38 9.91
N ILE A 10 -7.91 7.28 8.58
CA ILE A 10 -8.99 6.72 7.74
C ILE A 10 -9.23 5.25 8.06
N LEU A 11 -8.18 4.44 8.20
CA LEU A 11 -8.29 3.02 8.54
C LEU A 11 -8.92 2.81 9.92
N ALA A 12 -8.54 3.61 10.92
CA ALA A 12 -9.11 3.54 12.25
C ALA A 12 -10.58 3.95 12.28
N ALA A 13 -10.96 4.98 11.50
CA ALA A 13 -12.31 5.52 11.50
C ALA A 13 -13.29 4.74 10.61
N ASN A 14 -12.83 4.19 9.48
CA ASN A 14 -13.70 3.61 8.45
C ASN A 14 -13.22 2.25 7.93
N GLY A 15 -12.19 1.64 8.54
CA GLY A 15 -11.62 0.36 8.11
C GLY A 15 -12.67 -0.71 7.79
N PRO A 16 -13.67 -0.96 8.67
CA PRO A 16 -14.72 -1.94 8.42
C PRO A 16 -15.55 -1.72 7.14
N ASP A 17 -15.67 -0.47 6.69
CA ASP A 17 -16.48 -0.08 5.52
C ASP A 17 -15.65 0.06 4.23
N ILE A 18 -14.33 -0.06 4.32
CA ILE A 18 -13.41 0.04 3.18
C ILE A 18 -13.22 -1.36 2.60
N ASP A 19 -13.59 -1.58 1.34
CA ASP A 19 -13.29 -2.83 0.63
C ASP A 19 -12.00 -2.77 -0.20
N GLY A 20 -11.58 -1.56 -0.59
CA GLY A 20 -10.43 -1.38 -1.46
C GLY A 20 -9.78 -0.01 -1.32
N MET A 21 -8.49 0.03 -1.61
CA MET A 21 -7.65 1.22 -1.55
C MET A 21 -6.69 1.25 -2.73
N ILE A 22 -6.41 2.45 -3.24
CA ILE A 22 -5.39 2.67 -4.27
C ILE A 22 -4.48 3.79 -3.81
N SER A 23 -3.18 3.63 -3.96
CA SER A 23 -2.21 4.71 -3.82
C SER A 23 -1.51 5.00 -5.14
N VAL A 24 -1.34 6.29 -5.43
CA VAL A 24 -0.77 6.79 -6.69
C VAL A 24 0.60 7.44 -6.49
N ALA A 25 1.20 7.28 -5.32
CA ALA A 25 2.51 7.82 -5.00
C ALA A 25 3.31 6.85 -4.11
N TYR A 26 4.63 6.88 -4.27
CA TYR A 26 5.61 6.12 -3.49
C TYR A 26 5.30 6.09 -1.99
N VAL A 27 5.32 7.25 -1.31
CA VAL A 27 5.18 7.35 0.15
C VAL A 27 3.84 6.81 0.64
N GLY A 28 2.76 7.07 -0.11
CA GLY A 28 1.44 6.56 0.22
C GLY A 28 1.39 5.04 0.15
N SER A 29 2.07 4.45 -0.84
CA SER A 29 2.12 3.01 -1.02
C SER A 29 2.88 2.31 0.10
N SER A 30 4.08 2.80 0.45
CA SER A 30 4.89 2.22 1.54
C SER A 30 4.17 2.29 2.90
N VAL A 31 3.50 3.41 3.18
CA VAL A 31 2.75 3.60 4.42
C VAL A 31 1.51 2.72 4.49
N ALA A 32 0.70 2.68 3.43
CA ALA A 32 -0.51 1.86 3.41
C ALA A 32 -0.19 0.37 3.54
N ALA A 33 0.82 -0.12 2.81
CA ALA A 33 1.27 -1.51 2.92
C ALA A 33 1.71 -1.87 4.35
N THR A 34 2.53 -1.00 4.97
CA THR A 34 2.97 -1.17 6.36
C THR A 34 1.79 -1.21 7.33
N LEU A 35 0.85 -0.28 7.21
CA LEU A 35 -0.29 -0.20 8.13
C LEU A 35 -1.25 -1.37 7.98
N LEU A 36 -1.58 -1.78 6.75
CA LEU A 36 -2.45 -2.94 6.50
C LEU A 36 -1.85 -4.23 7.08
N LYS A 37 -0.54 -4.43 6.89
CA LYS A 37 0.19 -5.54 7.52
C LYS A 37 0.18 -5.47 9.04
N ASN A 38 0.40 -4.30 9.63
CA ASN A 38 0.45 -4.13 11.09
C ASN A 38 -0.91 -4.34 11.76
N ILE A 39 -2.00 -3.90 11.13
CA ILE A 39 -3.36 -4.14 11.67
C ILE A 39 -3.87 -5.54 11.38
N GLY A 40 -3.21 -6.28 10.46
CA GLY A 40 -3.56 -7.65 10.12
C GLY A 40 -4.84 -7.77 9.27
N ASP A 41 -5.28 -6.70 8.60
CA ASP A 41 -6.48 -6.71 7.77
C ASP A 41 -6.15 -7.00 6.30
N GLY A 42 -6.25 -8.28 5.91
CA GLY A 42 -6.13 -8.74 4.53
C GLY A 42 -7.43 -8.68 3.70
N ARG A 43 -8.54 -8.20 4.27
CA ARG A 43 -9.81 -8.05 3.54
C ARG A 43 -9.70 -6.92 2.54
N ILE A 44 -9.15 -5.78 2.95
CA ILE A 44 -9.01 -4.57 2.14
C ILE A 44 -8.12 -4.86 0.93
N LYS A 45 -8.65 -4.69 -0.27
CA LYS A 45 -7.92 -4.88 -1.53
C LYS A 45 -7.09 -3.64 -1.83
N PHE A 46 -5.80 -3.70 -1.50
CA PHE A 46 -4.89 -2.60 -1.71
C PHE A 46 -4.02 -2.77 -2.96
N VAL A 47 -3.99 -1.74 -3.82
CA VAL A 47 -3.08 -1.63 -4.97
C VAL A 47 -2.20 -0.39 -4.81
N GLY A 48 -0.89 -0.57 -4.89
CA GLY A 48 0.10 0.50 -4.78
C GLY A 48 0.76 0.88 -6.11
N ILE A 49 1.76 1.75 -5.99
CA ILE A 49 2.74 2.05 -7.03
C ILE A 49 4.16 1.90 -6.45
N ASP A 50 5.13 1.73 -7.33
CA ASP A 50 6.55 1.54 -7.03
C ASP A 50 6.86 0.21 -6.31
N ASP A 51 8.15 -0.05 -6.11
CA ASP A 51 8.73 -1.32 -5.69
C ASP A 51 9.42 -1.24 -4.30
N ASP A 52 8.91 -0.35 -3.43
CA ASP A 52 9.34 -0.27 -2.03
C ASP A 52 9.24 -1.64 -1.35
N GLN A 53 10.24 -1.97 -0.51
CA GLN A 53 10.29 -3.26 0.18
C GLN A 53 9.03 -3.54 1.01
N ALA A 54 8.43 -2.52 1.64
CA ALA A 54 7.19 -2.67 2.40
C ALA A 54 6.02 -3.10 1.51
N VAL A 55 5.96 -2.59 0.28
CA VAL A 55 4.93 -2.96 -0.71
C VAL A 55 5.17 -4.38 -1.20
N LEU A 56 6.41 -4.72 -1.56
CA LEU A 56 6.76 -6.06 -2.02
C LEU A 56 6.54 -7.13 -0.95
N ASP A 57 6.87 -6.84 0.31
CA ASP A 57 6.61 -7.74 1.43
C ASP A 57 5.12 -7.86 1.72
N GLY A 58 4.38 -6.76 1.68
CA GLY A 58 2.92 -6.81 1.84
C GLY A 58 2.23 -7.61 0.73
N ILE A 59 2.77 -7.65 -0.50
CA ILE A 59 2.29 -8.55 -1.56
C ILE A 59 2.53 -10.00 -1.18
N ARG A 60 3.76 -10.35 -0.75
CA ARG A 60 4.14 -11.72 -0.37
C ARG A 60 3.33 -12.23 0.83
N ASP A 61 3.04 -11.33 1.77
CA ASP A 61 2.30 -11.63 2.99
C ASP A 61 0.78 -11.58 2.80
N GLY A 62 0.29 -11.17 1.61
CA GLY A 62 -1.13 -11.19 1.26
C GLY A 62 -1.94 -9.95 1.69
N TYR A 63 -1.28 -8.88 2.14
CA TYR A 63 -1.91 -7.60 2.53
C TYR A 63 -1.99 -6.58 1.39
N VAL A 64 -1.23 -6.78 0.31
CA VAL A 64 -1.26 -5.96 -0.90
C VAL A 64 -1.58 -6.86 -2.10
N VAL A 65 -2.51 -6.45 -2.95
CA VAL A 65 -2.92 -7.22 -4.13
C VAL A 65 -1.85 -7.12 -5.24
N GLY A 66 -1.24 -5.96 -5.40
CA GLY A 66 -0.19 -5.72 -6.38
C GLY A 66 0.31 -4.29 -6.38
N THR A 67 1.33 -4.04 -7.21
CA THR A 67 1.92 -2.72 -7.43
C THR A 67 2.36 -2.55 -8.88
N MET A 68 2.55 -1.31 -9.30
CA MET A 68 3.05 -0.94 -10.63
C MET A 68 4.52 -0.48 -10.51
N SER A 69 5.45 -1.23 -11.09
CA SER A 69 6.86 -0.82 -11.21
C SER A 69 7.11 -0.05 -12.51
N GLN A 70 8.01 0.94 -12.48
CA GLN A 70 8.25 1.84 -13.61
C GLN A 70 9.10 1.22 -14.72
N ASN A 71 9.91 0.18 -14.45
CA ASN A 71 10.89 -0.38 -15.38
C ASN A 71 11.88 0.68 -15.95
N PRO A 72 12.69 1.34 -15.10
CA PRO A 72 13.64 2.36 -15.55
C PRO A 72 14.69 1.83 -16.53
N TYR A 73 15.07 0.55 -16.44
CA TYR A 73 15.99 -0.07 -17.39
C TYR A 73 15.43 -0.06 -18.82
N GLY A 74 14.18 -0.47 -19.00
CA GLY A 74 13.52 -0.46 -20.31
C GLY A 74 13.19 0.94 -20.83
N GLN A 75 13.09 1.94 -19.94
CA GLN A 75 12.92 3.35 -20.36
C GLN A 75 14.23 3.98 -20.83
N ALA A 76 15.37 3.51 -20.32
CA ALA A 76 16.68 4.07 -20.61
C ALA A 76 17.40 3.41 -21.82
N TYR A 77 16.97 2.22 -22.23
CA TYR A 77 17.50 1.48 -23.39
C TYR A 77 16.83 1.93 -24.70
#